data_AF-A0A957SF57-F1
#
_entry.id   AF-A0A957SF57-F1
#
_cell.length_a   1.000
_cell.length_b   1.000
_cell.length_c   1.000
_cell.angle_alpha   90.00
_cell.angle_beta   90.00
_cell.angle_gamma   90.00
#
_symmetry.space_group_name_H-M   'P 1'
#
loop_
_entity.id
_entity.type
_entity.pdbx_description
1 polymer ?
#
loop_
_entity_poly.entity_id
_entity_poly.type
_entity_poly.pdbx_seq_one_letter_code
_entity_poly.pdbx_strand_id
1 'polypeptide(L)'
;MTDEVYDMSLDALAPVQGASSESYFQLVWRRFRKSKPAIIGGFIVLLLAILAIFAEFFAPYPLRMTNAHNAFIPPTRVHFFDDESGFHLRPFVYLQVVEIDPKTFLPRWTEDKTQLYP
;
A
#
# COMPACT_ATOMS: atom_id res chain seq x y z
N MET A 1 -53.78 40.76 -40.04
CA MET A 1 -53.54 39.33 -40.37
C MET A 1 -52.05 39.03 -40.60
N THR A 2 -51.25 40.01 -41.05
CA THR A 2 -49.78 39.86 -41.18
C THR A 2 -49.03 39.97 -39.86
N ASP A 3 -49.57 40.70 -38.87
CA ASP A 3 -48.87 40.97 -37.61
C ASP A 3 -48.77 39.74 -36.69
N GLU A 4 -49.77 38.86 -36.68
CA GLU A 4 -49.73 37.56 -35.94
C GLU A 4 -48.68 36.59 -36.50
N VAL A 5 -48.43 36.64 -37.81
CA VAL A 5 -47.45 35.76 -38.47
C VAL A 5 -46.03 36.22 -38.16
N TYR A 6 -45.81 37.53 -38.02
CA TYR A 6 -44.54 38.09 -37.58
C TYR A 6 -44.25 37.75 -36.12
N ASP A 7 -45.22 37.88 -35.22
CA ASP A 7 -45.04 37.55 -33.79
C ASP A 7 -44.68 36.06 -33.58
N MET A 8 -45.35 35.17 -34.31
CA MET A 8 -45.06 33.72 -34.28
C MET A 8 -43.67 33.37 -34.84
N SER A 9 -43.14 34.18 -35.77
CA SER A 9 -41.75 34.03 -36.24
C SER A 9 -40.70 34.64 -35.30
N LEU A 10 -41.08 35.68 -34.53
CA LEU A 10 -40.22 36.32 -33.53
C LEU A 10 -40.03 35.41 -32.32
N ASP A 11 -41.07 34.68 -31.92
CA ASP A 11 -41.00 33.67 -30.85
C ASP A 11 -40.16 32.45 -31.27
N ALA A 12 -40.20 32.05 -32.55
CA ALA A 12 -39.38 30.96 -33.09
C ALA A 12 -37.88 31.30 -33.18
N LEU A 13 -37.54 32.60 -33.23
CA LEU A 13 -36.16 33.11 -33.22
C LEU A 13 -35.69 33.54 -31.82
N ALA A 14 -36.52 33.36 -30.79
CA ALA A 14 -36.11 33.64 -29.42
C ALA A 14 -34.85 32.84 -29.09
N PRO A 15 -33.74 33.50 -28.69
CA PRO A 15 -32.49 32.81 -28.42
C PRO A 15 -32.73 31.80 -27.29
N VAL A 16 -32.47 30.52 -27.56
CA VAL A 16 -32.42 29.47 -26.53
C VAL A 16 -31.45 29.95 -25.47
N GLN A 17 -31.98 30.41 -24.33
CA GLN A 17 -31.18 30.94 -23.24
C GLN A 17 -30.14 29.88 -22.87
N GLY A 18 -28.88 30.24 -23.09
CA GLY A 18 -27.75 29.32 -22.99
C GLY A 18 -27.81 28.59 -21.67
N ALA A 19 -28.00 27.27 -21.76
CA ALA A 19 -27.77 26.39 -20.64
C ALA A 19 -26.41 26.77 -20.07
N SER A 20 -26.40 27.15 -18.78
CA SER A 20 -25.22 27.57 -18.05
C SER A 20 -24.04 26.70 -18.45
N SER A 21 -22.97 27.33 -18.97
CA SER A 21 -21.75 26.64 -19.39
C SER A 21 -21.01 26.14 -18.14
N GLU A 22 -21.60 25.19 -17.43
CA GLU A 22 -20.87 24.45 -16.42
C GLU A 22 -19.75 23.70 -17.14
N SER A 23 -18.54 23.93 -16.66
CA SER A 23 -17.38 23.20 -17.17
C SER A 23 -17.67 21.71 -17.04
N TYR A 24 -17.38 20.93 -18.09
CA TYR A 24 -17.53 19.48 -18.09
C TYR A 24 -16.96 18.83 -16.81
N PHE A 25 -15.89 19.41 -16.27
CA PHE A 25 -15.26 18.98 -15.03
C PHE A 25 -16.16 19.12 -13.79
N GLN A 26 -16.94 20.21 -13.70
CA GLN A 26 -17.88 20.45 -12.60
C GLN A 26 -19.01 19.41 -12.60
N LEU A 27 -19.52 19.06 -13.79
CA LEU A 27 -20.52 18.01 -13.98
C LEU A 27 -19.99 16.64 -13.52
N VAL A 28 -18.76 16.28 -13.91
CA VAL A 28 -18.11 15.02 -13.51
C VAL A 28 -17.90 14.99 -11.99
N TRP A 29 -17.38 16.06 -11.40
CA TRP A 29 -17.13 16.13 -9.95
C TRP A 29 -18.41 15.98 -9.12
N ARG A 30 -19.50 16.62 -9.55
CA ARG A 30 -20.81 16.51 -8.88
C ARG A 30 -21.36 15.08 -8.95
N ARG A 31 -21.22 14.40 -10.09
CA ARG A 31 -21.62 12.99 -10.26
C ARG A 31 -20.76 12.07 -9.39
N PHE A 32 -19.45 12.31 -9.34
CA PHE A 32 -18.49 11.53 -8.55
C PHE A 32 -18.80 11.59 -7.05
N ARG A 33 -19.04 12.80 -6.50
CA ARG A 33 -19.39 12.97 -5.08
C ARG A 33 -20.75 12.40 -4.67
N LYS A 34 -21.66 12.13 -5.63
CA LYS A 34 -22.99 11.58 -5.33
C LYS A 34 -22.95 10.06 -5.11
N SER A 35 -21.97 9.37 -5.69
CA SER A 35 -21.89 7.91 -5.66
C SER A 35 -21.02 7.41 -4.50
N LYS A 36 -21.62 6.66 -3.57
CA LYS A 36 -20.89 5.93 -2.51
C LYS A 36 -19.70 5.10 -3.04
N PRO A 37 -19.82 4.30 -4.12
CA PRO A 37 -18.67 3.54 -4.63
C PRO A 37 -17.55 4.41 -5.17
N ALA A 38 -17.88 5.58 -5.75
CA ALA A 38 -16.89 6.51 -6.27
C ALA A 38 -16.07 7.15 -5.14
N ILE A 39 -16.71 7.50 -4.02
CA ILE A 39 -16.03 8.01 -2.83
C ILE A 39 -15.09 6.94 -2.24
N ILE A 40 -15.55 5.69 -2.12
CA ILE A 40 -14.72 4.59 -1.61
C ILE A 40 -13.50 4.38 -2.52
N GLY A 41 -13.70 4.34 -3.84
CA GLY A 41 -12.61 4.23 -4.80
C GLY A 41 -11.61 5.39 -4.70
N GLY A 42 -12.12 6.63 -4.60
CA GLY A 42 -11.27 7.81 -4.38
C GLY A 42 -10.47 7.74 -3.08
N PHE A 43 -11.06 7.23 -2.00
CA PHE A 43 -10.39 7.04 -0.72
C PHE A 43 -9.28 5.99 -0.81
N ILE A 44 -9.52 4.86 -1.49
CA ILE A 44 -8.50 3.83 -1.71
C ILE A 44 -7.32 4.40 -2.51
N VAL A 45 -7.59 5.12 -3.60
CA VAL A 45 -6.53 5.75 -4.41
C VAL A 45 -5.72 6.75 -3.58
N LEU A 46 -6.39 7.57 -2.76
CA LEU A 46 -5.72 8.51 -1.87
C LEU A 46 -4.84 7.79 -0.85
N LEU A 47 -5.33 6.70 -0.25
CA LEU A 47 -4.57 5.89 0.71
C LEU A 47 -3.31 5.31 0.04
N LEU A 48 -3.44 4.75 -1.17
CA LEU A 48 -2.30 4.21 -1.93
C LEU A 48 -1.28 5.30 -2.27
N ALA A 49 -1.74 6.50 -2.67
CA ALA A 49 -0.85 7.63 -2.93
C ALA A 49 -0.08 8.06 -1.68
N ILE A 50 -0.73 8.09 -0.52
CA ILE A 50 -0.08 8.37 0.77
C ILE A 50 0.96 7.29 1.08
N LEU A 51 0.60 6.00 0.98
CA LEU A 51 1.55 4.90 1.20
C LEU A 51 2.77 4.98 0.26
N ALA A 52 2.57 5.40 -0.99
CA ALA A 52 3.65 5.58 -1.95
C ALA A 52 4.57 6.75 -1.60
N ILE A 53 4.04 7.88 -1.12
CA ILE A 53 4.85 9.02 -0.67
C ILE A 53 5.65 8.66 0.57
N PHE A 54 5.06 7.90 1.48
CA PHE A 54 5.71 7.43 2.71
C PHE A 54 6.34 6.03 2.54
N ALA A 55 6.65 5.61 1.31
CA ALA A 55 7.15 4.26 1.04
C ALA A 55 8.47 3.96 1.77
N GLU A 56 9.37 4.94 1.88
CA GLU A 56 10.64 4.77 2.60
C GLU A 56 10.44 4.57 4.12
N PHE A 57 9.33 5.07 4.68
CA PHE A 57 8.99 4.84 6.09
C PHE A 57 8.41 3.43 6.31
N PHE A 58 7.51 2.98 5.43
CA PHE A 58 6.85 1.68 5.58
C PHE A 58 7.69 0.49 5.10
N ALA A 59 8.55 0.69 4.11
CA ALA A 59 9.37 -0.35 3.51
C ALA A 59 10.80 0.17 3.22
N PRO A 60 11.63 0.34 4.26
CA PRO A 60 13.04 0.72 4.11
C PRO A 60 13.90 -0.47 3.62
N TYR A 61 13.39 -1.27 2.68
CA TYR A 61 14.09 -2.41 2.12
C TYR A 61 14.39 -2.14 0.65
N PRO A 62 15.66 -2.04 0.25
CA PRO A 62 16.02 -1.81 -1.14
C PRO A 62 15.62 -3.01 -2.01
N LEU A 63 14.92 -2.75 -3.12
CA LEU A 63 14.47 -3.76 -4.11
C LEU A 63 15.59 -4.67 -4.65
N ARG A 64 16.85 -4.24 -4.52
CA ARG A 64 18.02 -4.96 -5.01
C ARG A 64 18.65 -5.88 -3.96
N MET A 65 18.21 -5.82 -2.71
CA MET A 65 18.71 -6.68 -1.65
C MET A 65 17.83 -7.92 -1.50
N THR A 66 18.08 -8.89 -2.36
CA THR A 66 17.57 -10.25 -2.16
C THR A 66 18.53 -11.00 -1.24
N ASN A 67 18.13 -11.20 0.01
CA ASN A 67 18.88 -12.02 0.96
C ASN A 67 18.68 -13.52 0.65
N ALA A 68 19.26 -14.00 -0.44
CA ALA A 68 19.12 -15.39 -0.89
C ALA A 68 19.64 -16.39 0.16
N HIS A 69 20.63 -15.99 0.96
CA HIS A 69 21.17 -16.81 2.05
C HIS A 69 20.21 -16.98 3.23
N ASN A 70 19.28 -16.04 3.42
CA ASN A 70 18.35 -16.01 4.55
C ASN A 70 16.91 -16.37 4.14
N ALA A 71 16.67 -16.72 2.88
CA ALA A 71 15.32 -16.93 2.33
C ALA A 71 14.59 -18.15 2.92
N PHE A 72 15.33 -19.14 3.43
CA PHE A 72 14.79 -20.39 3.98
C PHE A 72 15.22 -20.63 5.43
N ILE A 73 15.41 -19.56 6.19
CA ILE A 73 15.72 -19.66 7.61
C ILE A 73 14.48 -20.16 8.36
N PRO A 74 14.60 -21.19 9.22
CA PRO A 74 13.50 -21.63 10.06
C PRO A 74 13.13 -20.54 11.10
N PRO A 75 11.89 -20.49 11.60
CA PRO A 75 11.51 -19.52 12.63
C PRO A 75 12.50 -19.55 13.81
N THR A 76 13.14 -18.41 14.09
CA THR A 76 14.11 -18.30 15.17
C THR A 76 13.40 -18.43 16.52
N ARG A 77 13.89 -19.31 17.39
CA ARG A 77 13.31 -19.53 18.71
C ARG A 77 13.75 -18.45 19.67
N VAL A 78 12.78 -17.89 20.39
CA VAL A 78 13.02 -16.93 21.47
C VAL A 78 13.38 -17.70 22.73
N HIS A 79 14.51 -17.34 23.32
CA HIS A 79 15.02 -17.93 24.55
C HIS A 79 14.95 -16.90 25.69
N PHE A 80 14.67 -17.40 26.89
CA PHE A 80 14.68 -16.64 28.15
C PHE A 80 15.73 -17.18 29.13
N PHE A 81 16.33 -18.33 28.81
CA PHE A 81 17.34 -18.98 29.62
C PHE A 81 18.58 -19.18 28.77
N ASP A 82 19.70 -18.66 29.26
CA ASP A 82 21.03 -18.84 28.69
C ASP A 82 21.77 -19.92 29.48
N ASP A 83 22.57 -20.72 28.78
CA ASP A 83 23.36 -21.79 29.38
C ASP A 83 24.50 -21.23 30.27
N GLU A 84 24.96 -20.00 30.00
CA GLU A 84 26.08 -19.39 30.76
C GLU A 84 25.63 -18.50 31.93
N SER A 85 24.59 -17.67 31.76
CA SER A 85 24.20 -16.66 32.77
C SER A 85 22.82 -16.87 33.40
N GLY A 86 22.09 -17.92 33.03
CA GLY A 86 20.77 -18.23 33.59
C GLY A 86 19.62 -17.45 32.98
N PHE A 87 18.67 -16.97 33.80
CA PHE A 87 17.42 -16.37 33.34
C PHE A 87 17.57 -14.89 32.94
N HIS A 88 17.06 -14.52 31.77
CA HIS A 88 16.99 -13.16 31.25
C HIS A 88 15.55 -12.65 31.20
N LEU A 89 15.32 -11.44 31.73
CA LEU A 89 14.03 -10.74 31.68
C LEU A 89 13.66 -10.27 30.27
N ARG A 90 14.64 -10.12 29.38
CA ARG A 90 14.44 -9.72 27.99
C ARG A 90 14.55 -10.96 27.10
N PRO A 91 13.58 -11.20 26.21
CA PRO A 91 13.68 -12.29 25.24
C PRO A 91 14.88 -12.05 24.33
N PHE A 92 15.66 -13.08 24.06
CA PHE A 92 16.82 -13.02 23.16
C PHE A 92 16.79 -14.18 22.16
N VAL A 93 17.55 -14.07 21.09
CA VAL A 93 17.69 -15.12 20.07
C VAL A 93 19.16 -15.42 19.81
N TYR A 94 19.46 -16.69 19.54
CA TYR A 94 20.80 -17.13 19.12
C TYR A 94 20.98 -16.92 17.62
N LEU A 95 22.23 -16.69 17.20
CA LEU A 95 22.57 -16.65 15.79
C LEU A 95 22.33 -18.03 15.15
N GLN A 96 21.58 -18.06 14.05
CA GLN A 96 21.43 -19.27 13.26
C GLN A 96 22.49 -19.31 12.16
N VAL A 97 23.29 -20.37 12.16
CA VAL A 97 24.32 -20.61 11.15
C VAL A 97 23.95 -21.82 10.30
N VAL A 98 24.27 -21.76 9.01
CA VAL A 98 24.17 -22.91 8.12
C VAL A 98 25.44 -23.74 8.28
N GLU A 99 25.29 -24.91 8.88
CA GLU A 99 26.37 -25.90 8.93
C GLU A 99 26.11 -26.98 7.88
N ILE A 100 27.17 -27.39 7.19
CA ILE A 100 27.10 -28.54 6.27
C ILE A 100 27.44 -29.79 7.09
N ASP A 101 26.49 -30.73 7.18
CA ASP A 101 26.76 -32.01 7.84
C ASP A 101 27.78 -32.82 7.01
N PRO A 102 28.95 -33.18 7.56
CA PRO A 102 30.02 -33.85 6.80
C PRO A 102 29.66 -35.28 6.35
N LYS A 103 28.59 -35.88 6.89
CA LYS A 103 28.16 -37.23 6.52
C LYS A 103 27.11 -37.24 5.42
N THR A 104 26.24 -36.23 5.41
CA THR A 104 25.09 -36.16 4.49
C THR A 104 25.22 -35.06 3.44
N PHE A 105 26.16 -34.12 3.63
CA PHE A 105 26.36 -32.90 2.82
C PHE A 105 25.10 -32.03 2.68
N LEU A 106 24.15 -32.18 3.60
CA LEU A 106 22.93 -31.38 3.64
C LEU A 106 23.16 -30.12 4.49
N PRO A 107 22.58 -28.97 4.10
CA PRO A 107 22.58 -27.77 4.92
C PRO A 107 21.67 -27.99 6.13
N ARG A 108 22.23 -27.88 7.34
CA ARG A 108 21.50 -27.92 8.60
C ARG A 108 21.60 -26.57 9.29
N TRP A 109 20.47 -26.04 9.72
CA TRP A 109 20.43 -24.83 10.55
C TRP A 109 20.73 -25.21 12.00
N THR A 110 21.84 -24.73 12.54
CA THR A 110 22.22 -24.91 13.94
C THR A 110 22.25 -23.54 14.63
N GLU A 111 21.83 -23.48 15.89
CA GLU A 111 21.97 -22.30 16.72
C GLU A 111 23.39 -22.25 17.28
N ASP A 112 24.13 -21.19 16.98
CA ASP A 112 25.42 -20.89 17.60
C ASP A 112 25.18 -20.10 18.90
N LYS A 113 25.44 -20.77 20.03
CA LYS A 113 25.25 -20.18 21.37
C LYS A 113 26.34 -19.18 21.76
N THR A 114 27.35 -18.98 20.91
CA THR A 114 28.47 -18.07 21.17
C THR A 114 28.09 -16.60 21.02
N GLN A 115 27.05 -16.29 20.23
CA GLN A 115 26.62 -14.92 19.96
C GLN A 115 25.14 -14.69 20.26
N LEU A 116 24.87 -13.79 21.20
CA LEU A 116 23.54 -13.43 21.70
C LEU A 116 23.05 -12.15 21.00
N TYR A 117 21.85 -12.19 20.41
CA TYR A 117 21.18 -11.01 19.87
C TYR A 117 19.96 -10.65 20.75
N PRO A 118 19.90 -9.42 21.31
CA PRO A 118 18.84 -8.97 22.21
C PRO A 118 17.57 -8.48 21.52
#